data_AF-A0A9X1B365-F1
#
_entry.id   AF-A0A9X1B365-F1
#
_cell.length_a   1.000
_cell.length_b   1.000
_cell.length_c   1.000
_cell.angle_alpha   90.00
_cell.angle_beta   90.00
_cell.angle_gamma   90.00
#
_symmetry.space_group_name_H-M   'P 1'
#
loop_
_entity.id
_entity.type
_entity.pdbx_description
1 polymer ?
#
loop_
_entity_poly.entity_id
_entity_poly.type
_entity_poly.pdbx_seq_one_letter_code
_entity_poly.pdbx_strand_id
1 'polypeptide(L)'
;MKFVDEAQIRVEAGDGGNGCVSFRRERFIPKGGPDGGDGGNGGSIYLVGDPGLNTLVDFRHSRRHRAERGRNGMGQNRTGRGGEDKLIQVPLGTRVLDAETDELIGEVLTADQQLLVAQGGFHGIGNARYKSSTNRAPRQSKPGTPGERRSLKLELILLADVGLVGLPNAGKSSLIRQVSSARPRVADYPFTTLYPNLGVVSLGPRQSFVIADIPGLIAGAADGAGLGTRFLKHLSRTRLLLHLVDIAPFEGSPAPLEQARIIMHELSAHGEELATKERWLVLNKADLLEPELATKVQHRLIDDLNWTGPVFIISAVTGTGTDALVGAVMQRLNALQHPFEPPPEAESASQTQLSSSEASDDTNTETSTNEQSTWHPLD
;
A
#
# COMPACT_ATOMS: atom_id res chain seq x y z
N MET A 1 1.81 -4.81 -21.62
CA MET A 1 1.32 -5.33 -20.32
C MET A 1 -0.05 -4.71 -20.02
N LYS A 2 -0.94 -5.36 -19.26
CA LYS A 2 -2.27 -4.80 -18.91
C LYS A 2 -2.15 -4.15 -17.53
N PHE A 3 -2.54 -2.88 -17.37
CA PHE A 3 -2.72 -2.29 -16.03
C PHE A 3 -3.86 -3.03 -15.32
N VAL A 4 -3.58 -3.43 -14.09
CA VAL A 4 -4.48 -4.18 -13.24
C VAL A 4 -4.38 -3.49 -11.89
N ASP A 5 -5.36 -2.64 -11.65
CA ASP A 5 -5.69 -1.98 -10.39
C ASP A 5 -6.46 -2.91 -9.45
N GLU A 6 -7.13 -3.93 -10.01
CA GLU A 6 -7.83 -4.96 -9.26
C GLU A 6 -7.31 -6.37 -9.56
N ALA A 7 -6.89 -7.10 -8.52
CA ALA A 7 -6.51 -8.50 -8.64
C ALA A 7 -7.26 -9.36 -7.63
N GLN A 8 -7.62 -10.58 -8.03
CA GLN A 8 -8.19 -11.57 -7.11
C GLN A 8 -7.19 -12.71 -6.93
N ILE A 9 -6.86 -13.01 -5.68
CA ILE A 9 -5.94 -14.09 -5.32
C ILE A 9 -6.59 -15.03 -4.30
N ARG A 10 -6.17 -16.28 -4.30
CA ARG A 10 -6.54 -17.27 -3.30
C ARG A 10 -5.36 -17.53 -2.39
N VAL A 11 -5.56 -17.32 -1.09
CA VAL A 11 -4.56 -17.56 -0.06
C VAL A 11 -4.95 -18.79 0.77
N GLU A 12 -3.98 -19.67 0.99
CA GLU A 12 -4.14 -20.89 1.79
C GLU A 12 -3.01 -20.98 2.82
N ALA A 13 -3.32 -20.66 4.08
CA ALA A 13 -2.36 -20.83 5.16
C ALA A 13 -2.04 -22.32 5.39
N GLY A 14 -0.90 -22.56 6.02
CA GLY A 14 -0.47 -23.91 6.37
C GLY A 14 -1.39 -24.52 7.42
N ASP A 15 -1.74 -25.80 7.26
CA ASP A 15 -2.44 -26.54 8.32
C ASP A 15 -1.45 -26.87 9.46
N GLY A 16 -1.97 -27.04 10.66
CA GLY A 16 -1.20 -27.54 11.79
C GLY A 16 -0.73 -28.99 11.57
N GLY A 17 0.45 -29.30 12.09
CA GLY A 17 0.95 -30.66 12.18
C GLY A 17 0.16 -31.47 13.21
N ASN A 18 0.01 -32.77 12.98
CA ASN A 18 -0.72 -33.64 13.91
C ASN A 18 0.13 -34.00 15.13
N GLY A 19 -0.50 -34.12 16.30
CA GLY A 19 0.12 -34.74 17.46
C GLY A 19 0.34 -36.24 17.23
N CYS A 20 1.40 -36.79 17.81
CA CYS A 20 1.72 -38.21 17.68
C CYS A 20 1.21 -39.01 18.87
N VAL A 21 0.76 -40.24 18.63
CA VAL A 21 0.60 -41.25 19.68
C VAL A 21 1.81 -42.18 19.63
N SER A 22 2.68 -42.08 20.64
CA SER A 22 3.84 -42.95 20.75
C SER A 22 4.08 -43.40 22.19
N PHE A 23 4.78 -44.52 22.34
CA PHE A 23 5.20 -45.05 23.64
C PHE A 23 6.66 -45.45 23.57
N ARG A 24 7.41 -45.16 24.64
CA ARG A 24 8.82 -45.54 24.75
C ARG A 24 8.96 -47.06 24.68
N ARG A 25 9.85 -47.54 23.83
CA ARG A 25 10.19 -48.97 23.71
C ARG A 25 11.68 -49.14 23.96
N GLU A 26 12.02 -49.79 25.06
CA GLU A 26 13.39 -50.10 25.44
C GLU A 26 13.49 -51.59 25.78
N ARG A 27 14.62 -52.23 25.45
CA ARG A 27 14.79 -53.69 25.54
C ARG A 27 14.49 -54.29 26.92
N PHE A 28 14.68 -53.51 27.99
CA PHE A 28 14.49 -53.94 29.37
C PHE A 28 13.29 -53.26 30.06
N ILE A 29 12.46 -52.51 29.33
CA ILE A 29 11.27 -51.83 29.86
C ILE A 29 10.02 -52.37 29.16
N PRO A 30 9.23 -53.25 29.81
CA PRO A 30 8.06 -53.87 29.20
C PRO A 30 6.96 -52.89 28.80
N LYS A 31 6.80 -51.79 29.55
CA LYS A 31 5.78 -50.75 29.32
C LYS A 31 6.38 -49.37 29.56
N GLY A 32 6.91 -48.76 28.50
CA GLY A 32 7.37 -47.37 28.56
C GLY A 32 6.20 -46.38 28.64
N GLY A 33 6.46 -45.21 29.22
CA GLY A 33 5.50 -44.12 29.25
C GLY A 33 5.20 -43.54 27.85
N PRO A 34 4.13 -42.73 27.72
CA PRO A 34 3.83 -42.04 26.47
C PRO A 34 4.98 -41.08 26.10
N ASP A 35 5.35 -41.05 24.82
CA ASP A 35 6.39 -40.18 24.27
C ASP A 35 6.05 -39.63 22.88
N GLY A 36 4.76 -39.51 22.55
CA GLY A 36 4.35 -38.82 21.35
C GLY A 36 4.44 -37.31 21.53
N GLY A 37 5.25 -36.66 20.68
CA GLY A 37 5.38 -35.21 20.64
C GLY A 37 4.21 -34.50 19.95
N ASP A 38 4.14 -33.19 20.17
CA ASP A 38 3.17 -32.28 19.55
C ASP A 38 3.51 -31.99 18.08
N GLY A 39 2.53 -31.54 17.30
CA GLY A 39 2.77 -31.06 15.94
C GLY A 39 3.48 -29.69 15.91
N GLY A 40 3.84 -29.24 14.72
CA GLY A 40 4.25 -27.85 14.47
C GLY A 40 3.07 -27.00 14.03
N ASN A 41 3.13 -25.68 14.25
CA ASN A 41 2.15 -24.74 13.70
C ASN A 41 2.26 -24.67 12.16
N GLY A 42 1.17 -24.39 11.48
CA GLY A 42 1.21 -24.06 10.06
C GLY A 42 1.73 -22.64 9.83
N GLY A 43 2.36 -22.40 8.68
CA GLY A 43 2.78 -21.06 8.28
C GLY A 43 1.59 -20.17 7.95
N SER A 44 1.70 -18.89 8.29
CA SER A 44 0.71 -17.85 7.98
C SER A 44 1.06 -17.14 6.67
N ILE A 45 0.10 -16.39 6.13
CA ILE A 45 0.30 -15.59 4.91
C ILE A 45 0.18 -14.12 5.27
N TYR A 46 1.19 -13.35 4.87
CA TYR A 46 1.25 -11.90 5.05
C TYR A 46 1.37 -11.21 3.70
N LEU A 47 0.70 -10.08 3.56
CA LEU A 47 1.01 -9.10 2.53
C LEU A 47 2.05 -8.13 3.07
N VAL A 48 3.06 -7.82 2.25
CA VAL A 48 4.17 -6.94 2.63
C VAL A 48 4.25 -5.78 1.65
N GLY A 49 4.30 -4.56 2.16
CA GLY A 49 4.41 -3.36 1.33
C GLY A 49 5.78 -3.23 0.67
N ASP A 50 5.85 -3.33 -0.65
CA ASP A 50 7.07 -3.11 -1.42
C ASP A 50 7.00 -1.76 -2.15
N PRO A 51 7.86 -0.78 -1.79
CA PRO A 51 7.87 0.53 -2.45
C PRO A 51 8.31 0.46 -3.92
N GLY A 52 8.97 -0.63 -4.34
CA GLY A 52 9.36 -0.86 -5.74
C GLY A 52 8.28 -1.48 -6.61
N LEU A 53 7.13 -1.86 -6.04
CA LEU A 53 5.97 -2.37 -6.79
C LEU A 53 4.92 -1.26 -6.92
N ASN A 54 4.51 -0.99 -8.16
CA ASN A 54 3.53 0.07 -8.46
C ASN A 54 2.26 -0.46 -9.16
N THR A 55 2.16 -1.77 -9.40
CA THR A 55 1.00 -2.38 -10.08
C THR A 55 0.70 -3.78 -9.53
N LEU A 56 -0.55 -4.25 -9.63
CA LEU A 56 -0.95 -5.61 -9.22
C LEU A 56 -0.90 -6.65 -10.35
N VAL A 57 -0.16 -6.37 -11.43
CA VAL A 57 -0.14 -7.21 -12.64
C VAL A 57 0.35 -8.63 -12.37
N ASP A 58 1.32 -8.78 -11.48
CA ASP A 58 1.95 -10.08 -11.17
C ASP A 58 0.93 -11.09 -10.60
N PHE A 59 -0.08 -10.61 -9.88
CA PHE A 59 -1.15 -11.42 -9.30
C PHE A 59 -2.10 -12.04 -10.34
N ARG A 60 -2.09 -11.59 -11.60
CA ARG A 60 -2.85 -12.28 -12.66
C ARG A 60 -2.30 -13.66 -12.99
N HIS A 61 -0.98 -13.82 -12.90
CA HIS A 61 -0.27 -15.04 -13.26
C HIS A 61 -0.18 -15.99 -12.07
N SER A 62 0.15 -15.47 -10.89
CA SER A 62 0.17 -16.24 -9.64
C SER A 62 -1.11 -15.99 -8.83
N ARG A 63 -2.17 -16.74 -9.12
CA ARG A 63 -3.47 -16.58 -8.42
C ARG A 63 -3.58 -17.36 -7.11
N ARG A 64 -2.67 -18.29 -6.83
CA ARG A 64 -2.74 -19.16 -5.65
C ARG A 64 -1.45 -19.07 -4.86
N HIS A 65 -1.57 -18.68 -3.59
CA HIS A 65 -0.45 -18.57 -2.66
C HIS A 65 -0.72 -19.49 -1.48
N ARG A 66 0.26 -20.35 -1.16
CA ARG A 66 0.14 -21.34 -0.09
C ARG A 66 1.35 -21.28 0.83
N ALA A 67 1.10 -21.26 2.14
CA ALA A 67 2.14 -21.36 3.16
C ALA A 67 2.43 -22.84 3.53
N GLU A 68 3.57 -23.09 4.17
CA GLU A 68 3.99 -24.46 4.49
C GLU A 68 3.15 -25.05 5.63
N ARG A 69 2.82 -26.34 5.53
CA ARG A 69 2.15 -27.08 6.61
C ARG A 69 3.14 -27.37 7.75
N GLY A 70 2.67 -27.28 9.00
CA GLY A 70 3.43 -27.74 10.15
C GLY A 70 3.71 -29.25 10.09
N ARG A 71 4.90 -29.67 10.54
CA ARG A 71 5.26 -31.10 10.57
C ARG A 71 4.56 -31.81 11.72
N ASN A 72 4.28 -33.09 11.55
CA ASN A 72 3.71 -33.92 12.61
C ASN A 72 4.71 -34.11 13.75
N GLY A 73 4.19 -34.29 14.96
CA GLY A 73 4.97 -34.79 16.08
C GLY A 73 5.48 -36.20 15.80
N MET A 74 6.51 -36.60 16.53
CA MET A 74 7.11 -37.93 16.44
C MET A 74 7.27 -38.54 17.82
N GLY A 75 7.55 -39.86 17.86
CA GLY A 75 7.97 -40.53 19.09
C GLY A 75 9.27 -39.94 19.66
N GLN A 76 9.61 -40.33 20.88
CA GLN A 76 10.71 -39.79 21.66
C GLN A 76 10.52 -38.31 22.07
N ASN A 77 9.28 -37.89 22.31
CA ASN A 77 8.88 -36.52 22.67
C ASN A 77 9.33 -35.45 21.67
N ARG A 78 9.46 -35.80 20.39
CA ARG A 78 9.93 -34.88 19.36
C ARG A 78 8.77 -34.09 18.78
N THR A 79 8.78 -32.77 19.01
CA THR A 79 7.79 -31.84 18.45
C THR A 79 8.07 -31.57 16.98
N GLY A 80 7.01 -31.45 16.18
CA GLY A 80 7.12 -31.09 14.77
C GLY A 80 7.59 -29.65 14.58
N ARG A 81 8.42 -29.40 13.55
CA ARG A 81 8.80 -28.04 13.14
C ARG A 81 7.58 -27.30 12.59
N GLY A 82 7.45 -26.01 12.91
CA GLY A 82 6.46 -25.13 12.30
C GLY A 82 6.72 -24.94 10.80
N GLY A 83 5.66 -24.70 10.04
CA GLY A 83 5.76 -24.36 8.62
C GLY A 83 6.28 -22.94 8.42
N GLU A 84 6.99 -22.71 7.34
CA GLU A 84 7.45 -21.37 6.92
C GLU A 84 6.29 -20.50 6.42
N ASP A 85 6.30 -19.24 6.87
CA ASP A 85 5.33 -18.22 6.47
C ASP A 85 5.53 -17.81 5.01
N LYS A 86 4.44 -17.39 4.36
CA LYS A 86 4.50 -16.86 2.99
C LYS A 86 4.29 -15.35 3.00
N LEU A 87 5.35 -14.63 2.65
CA LEU A 87 5.30 -13.18 2.40
C LEU A 87 4.95 -12.93 0.93
N ILE A 88 3.95 -12.10 0.69
CA ILE A 88 3.47 -11.69 -0.63
C ILE A 88 3.69 -10.19 -0.77
N GLN A 89 4.56 -9.78 -1.68
CA GLN A 89 4.87 -8.37 -1.89
C GLN A 89 3.75 -7.68 -2.68
N VAL A 90 3.24 -6.56 -2.17
CA VAL A 90 2.20 -5.73 -2.79
C VAL A 90 2.64 -4.27 -2.87
N PRO A 91 2.16 -3.50 -3.87
CA PRO A 91 2.34 -2.06 -3.91
C PRO A 91 1.82 -1.36 -2.64
N LEU A 92 2.42 -0.22 -2.31
CA LEU A 92 1.87 0.66 -1.27
C LEU A 92 0.52 1.23 -1.70
N GLY A 93 -0.39 1.44 -0.76
CA GLY A 93 -1.78 1.81 -1.02
C GLY A 93 -2.66 0.67 -1.52
N THR A 94 -2.22 -0.59 -1.36
CA THR A 94 -3.07 -1.75 -1.67
C THR A 94 -4.08 -1.96 -0.54
N ARG A 95 -5.36 -1.88 -0.89
CA ARG A 95 -6.49 -2.24 -0.05
C ARG A 95 -6.88 -3.70 -0.28
N VAL A 96 -7.21 -4.39 0.81
CA VAL A 96 -7.40 -5.83 0.83
C VAL A 96 -8.78 -6.12 1.37
N LEU A 97 -9.64 -6.67 0.52
CA LEU A 97 -10.98 -7.10 0.89
C LEU A 97 -11.09 -8.62 0.79
N ASP A 98 -11.94 -9.20 1.61
CA ASP A 98 -12.38 -10.57 1.42
C ASP A 98 -13.35 -10.64 0.23
N ALA A 99 -13.05 -11.47 -0.77
CA ALA A 99 -13.78 -11.49 -2.02
C ALA A 99 -15.15 -12.19 -1.93
N GLU A 100 -15.45 -12.87 -0.83
CA GLU A 100 -16.76 -13.50 -0.60
C GLU A 100 -17.69 -12.61 0.22
N THR A 101 -17.13 -11.79 1.12
CA THR A 101 -17.90 -10.97 2.07
C THR A 101 -17.82 -9.46 1.82
N ASP A 102 -16.91 -9.02 0.94
CA ASP A 102 -16.53 -7.61 0.74
C ASP A 102 -16.08 -6.90 2.03
N GLU A 103 -15.70 -7.67 3.07
CA GLU A 103 -15.18 -7.13 4.31
C GLU A 103 -13.76 -6.59 4.10
N LEU A 104 -13.49 -5.38 4.60
CA LEU A 104 -12.15 -4.79 4.58
C LEU A 104 -11.27 -5.47 5.64
N ILE A 105 -10.26 -6.20 5.18
CA ILE A 105 -9.26 -6.83 6.07
C ILE A 105 -8.24 -5.79 6.54
N GLY A 106 -7.82 -4.90 5.63
CA GLY A 106 -6.89 -3.83 5.94
C GLY A 106 -6.26 -3.21 4.70
N GLU A 107 -5.32 -2.30 4.94
CA GLU A 107 -4.58 -1.57 3.91
C GLU A 107 -3.08 -1.63 4.20
N VAL A 108 -2.29 -1.77 3.13
CA VAL A 108 -0.83 -1.75 3.19
C VAL A 108 -0.37 -0.39 2.72
N LEU A 109 0.09 0.45 3.65
CA LEU A 109 0.31 1.87 3.43
C LEU A 109 1.80 2.24 3.47
N THR A 110 2.59 1.52 4.28
CA THR A 110 4.00 1.79 4.48
C THR A 110 4.89 0.66 3.98
N ALA A 111 6.15 0.99 3.66
CA ALA A 111 7.13 0.01 3.24
C ALA A 111 7.39 -1.01 4.36
N ASP A 112 7.55 -2.28 3.98
CA ASP A 112 7.76 -3.43 4.86
C ASP A 112 6.64 -3.70 5.88
N GLN A 113 5.51 -2.96 5.81
CA GLN A 113 4.33 -3.22 6.62
C GLN A 113 3.79 -4.61 6.31
N GLN A 114 3.65 -5.43 7.35
CA GLN A 114 3.12 -6.78 7.24
C GLN A 114 1.65 -6.81 7.67
N LEU A 115 0.76 -7.12 6.73
CA LEU A 115 -0.66 -7.34 7.00
C LEU A 115 -0.94 -8.85 6.99
N LEU A 116 -1.37 -9.40 8.12
CA LEU A 116 -1.80 -10.80 8.22
C LEU A 116 -3.12 -10.98 7.46
N VAL A 117 -3.12 -11.84 6.44
CA VAL A 117 -4.32 -12.08 5.62
C VAL A 117 -4.87 -13.50 5.71
N ALA A 118 -4.06 -14.46 6.17
CA ALA A 118 -4.53 -15.80 6.51
C ALA A 118 -3.67 -16.40 7.63
N GLN A 119 -4.30 -16.74 8.75
CA GLN A 119 -3.64 -17.34 9.90
C GLN A 119 -3.36 -18.84 9.70
N GLY A 120 -2.14 -19.26 10.04
CA GLY A 120 -1.74 -20.67 10.06
C GLY A 120 -2.48 -21.49 11.12
N GLY A 121 -2.69 -22.76 10.83
CA GLY A 121 -3.35 -23.69 11.74
C GLY A 121 -2.50 -24.01 12.98
N PHE A 122 -3.16 -24.17 14.12
CA PHE A 122 -2.52 -24.54 15.37
C PHE A 122 -2.07 -26.00 15.38
N HIS A 123 -0.94 -26.26 16.03
CA HIS A 123 -0.42 -27.62 16.18
C HIS A 123 -1.37 -28.56 16.94
N GLY A 124 -1.33 -29.82 16.54
CA GLY A 124 -1.99 -30.92 17.23
C GLY A 124 -1.23 -31.34 18.49
N ILE A 125 -1.95 -31.93 19.43
CA ILE A 125 -1.43 -32.30 20.75
C ILE A 125 -1.11 -33.81 20.78
N GLY A 126 0.14 -34.15 21.11
CA GLY A 126 0.61 -35.53 21.25
C GLY A 126 0.10 -36.20 22.53
N ASN A 127 0.21 -37.53 22.58
CA ASN A 127 -0.31 -38.28 23.73
C ASN A 127 0.43 -37.98 25.05
N ALA A 128 1.70 -37.55 25.00
CA ALA A 128 2.47 -37.21 26.19
C ALA A 128 1.82 -36.09 27.04
N ARG A 129 1.15 -35.12 26.40
CA ARG A 129 0.46 -33.99 27.08
C ARG A 129 -0.81 -34.40 27.81
N TYR A 130 -1.40 -35.55 27.48
CA TYR A 130 -2.61 -36.09 28.11
C TYR A 130 -2.33 -36.97 29.33
N LYS A 131 -1.06 -37.11 29.71
CA LYS A 131 -0.66 -37.90 30.87
C LYS A 131 -1.13 -37.21 32.15
N SER A 132 -1.90 -37.92 32.96
CA SER A 132 -2.29 -37.48 34.31
C SER A 132 -2.02 -38.59 35.34
N SER A 133 -2.21 -38.28 36.62
CA SER A 133 -2.06 -39.26 37.71
C SER A 133 -2.98 -40.49 37.52
N THR A 134 -4.18 -40.25 36.97
CA THR A 134 -5.20 -41.26 36.65
C THR A 134 -5.03 -41.86 35.25
N ASN A 135 -4.56 -41.09 34.26
CA ASN A 135 -4.34 -41.54 32.89
C ASN A 135 -2.83 -41.62 32.57
N ARG A 136 -2.20 -42.74 32.97
CA ARG A 136 -0.74 -42.92 32.84
C ARG A 136 -0.26 -43.31 31.43
N ALA A 137 -1.15 -43.87 30.60
CA ALA A 137 -0.84 -44.34 29.25
C ALA A 137 -1.91 -43.87 28.23
N PRO A 138 -2.08 -42.54 28.05
CA PRO A 138 -3.02 -41.97 27.10
C PRO A 138 -2.75 -42.46 25.68
N ARG A 139 -3.80 -42.89 25.00
CA ARG A 139 -3.80 -43.26 23.57
C ARG A 139 -4.49 -42.22 22.68
N GLN A 140 -4.79 -41.06 23.26
CA GLN A 140 -5.43 -39.95 22.58
C GLN A 140 -4.39 -38.94 22.09
N SER A 141 -4.64 -38.38 20.91
CA SER A 141 -3.92 -37.24 20.33
C SER A 141 -4.93 -36.32 19.65
N LYS A 142 -4.63 -35.02 19.59
CA LYS A 142 -5.40 -34.09 18.74
C LYS A 142 -4.68 -33.86 17.41
N PRO A 143 -5.39 -33.88 16.27
CA PRO A 143 -4.83 -33.40 15.01
C PRO A 143 -4.60 -31.89 15.07
N GLY A 144 -3.76 -31.37 14.16
CA GLY A 144 -3.61 -29.93 13.99
C GLY A 144 -4.89 -29.32 13.40
N THR A 145 -5.13 -28.03 13.65
CA THR A 145 -6.27 -27.34 13.05
C THR A 145 -5.95 -26.98 11.59
N PRO A 146 -6.97 -26.90 10.72
CA PRO A 146 -6.77 -26.36 9.38
C PRO A 146 -6.32 -24.90 9.45
N GLY A 147 -5.47 -24.48 8.50
CA GLY A 147 -5.14 -23.08 8.31
C GLY A 147 -6.29 -22.33 7.62
N GLU A 148 -6.33 -21.01 7.78
CA GLU A 148 -7.32 -20.19 7.10
C GLU A 148 -7.13 -20.21 5.58
N ARG A 149 -8.26 -20.19 4.86
CA ARG A 149 -8.28 -20.17 3.40
C ARG A 149 -9.30 -19.14 2.97
N ARG A 150 -8.84 -18.12 2.25
CA ARG A 150 -9.68 -16.99 1.83
C ARG A 150 -9.39 -16.63 0.38
N SER A 151 -10.39 -16.07 -0.28
CA SER A 151 -10.21 -15.40 -1.56
C SER A 151 -10.12 -13.91 -1.27
N LEU A 152 -9.06 -13.25 -1.71
CA LEU A 152 -8.82 -11.83 -1.46
C LEU A 152 -9.02 -11.05 -2.76
N LYS A 153 -9.70 -9.91 -2.65
CA LYS A 153 -9.74 -8.86 -3.66
C LYS A 153 -8.73 -7.78 -3.26
N LEU A 154 -7.75 -7.54 -4.11
CA LEU A 154 -6.74 -6.51 -3.95
C LEU A 154 -7.09 -5.34 -4.85
N GLU A 155 -7.18 -4.15 -4.28
CA GLU A 155 -7.47 -2.90 -4.99
C GLU A 155 -6.37 -1.88 -4.69
N LEU A 156 -5.76 -1.31 -5.73
CA LEU A 156 -4.76 -0.26 -5.55
C LEU A 156 -5.43 1.11 -5.50
N ILE A 157 -5.35 1.81 -4.35
CA ILE A 157 -5.99 3.13 -4.15
C ILE A 157 -5.19 4.27 -4.79
N LEU A 158 -3.90 4.06 -5.11
CA LEU A 158 -3.07 5.09 -5.75
C LEU A 158 -3.42 5.24 -7.24
N LEU A 159 -3.88 6.44 -7.63
CA LEU A 159 -4.30 6.75 -9.00
C LEU A 159 -3.13 7.04 -9.94
N ALA A 160 -2.07 7.73 -9.49
CA ALA A 160 -0.88 8.01 -10.29
C ALA A 160 0.30 8.53 -9.45
N ASP A 161 1.52 8.16 -9.86
CA ASP A 161 2.77 8.70 -9.31
C ASP A 161 3.05 10.10 -9.87
N VAL A 162 2.67 10.33 -11.13
CA VAL A 162 3.00 11.55 -11.89
C VAL A 162 1.74 12.13 -12.52
N GLY A 163 1.51 13.42 -12.31
CA GLY A 163 0.41 14.16 -12.93
C GLY A 163 0.86 15.01 -14.11
N LEU A 164 0.14 14.96 -15.24
CA LEU A 164 0.36 15.85 -16.38
C LEU A 164 -0.56 17.07 -16.33
N VAL A 165 0.03 18.27 -16.26
CA VAL A 165 -0.69 19.55 -16.32
C VAL A 165 -0.32 20.31 -17.59
N GLY A 166 -1.26 21.07 -18.14
CA GLY A 166 -1.07 21.80 -19.40
C GLY A 166 -2.41 22.12 -20.06
N LEU A 167 -2.40 23.10 -20.97
CA LEU A 167 -3.58 23.52 -21.73
C LEU A 167 -4.15 22.39 -22.61
N PRO A 168 -5.40 22.52 -23.11
CA PRO A 168 -5.92 21.62 -24.13
C PRO A 168 -4.97 21.63 -25.33
N ASN A 169 -4.74 20.47 -25.93
CA ASN A 169 -3.85 20.31 -27.10
C ASN A 169 -2.35 20.56 -26.84
N ALA A 170 -1.91 20.74 -25.59
CA ALA A 170 -0.49 20.72 -25.23
C ALA A 170 0.18 19.34 -25.48
N GLY A 171 -0.61 18.31 -25.84
CA GLY A 171 -0.14 16.99 -26.20
C GLY A 171 -0.03 16.00 -25.03
N LYS A 172 -0.72 16.27 -23.90
CA LYS A 172 -0.78 15.39 -22.71
C LYS A 172 -1.15 13.95 -23.05
N SER A 173 -2.29 13.73 -23.70
CA SER A 173 -2.74 12.39 -24.06
C SER A 173 -1.85 11.72 -25.12
N SER A 174 -1.21 12.50 -25.99
CA SER A 174 -0.21 11.98 -26.95
C SER A 174 1.03 11.49 -26.21
N LEU A 175 1.52 12.25 -25.23
CA LEU A 175 2.65 11.85 -24.39
C LEU A 175 2.35 10.54 -23.67
N ILE A 176 1.19 10.44 -23.01
CA ILE A 176 0.77 9.21 -22.32
C ILE A 176 0.76 8.00 -23.26
N ARG A 177 0.22 8.15 -24.47
CA ARG A 177 0.21 7.06 -25.47
C ARG A 177 1.61 6.64 -25.89
N GLN A 178 2.53 7.60 -26.01
CA GLN A 178 3.90 7.36 -26.46
C GLN A 178 4.74 6.65 -25.40
N VAL A 179 4.63 7.06 -24.12
CA VAL A 179 5.46 6.50 -23.04
C VAL A 179 4.85 5.27 -22.36
N SER A 180 3.56 5.00 -22.60
CA SER A 180 2.87 3.90 -21.93
C SER A 180 3.17 2.55 -22.57
N SER A 181 3.71 1.63 -21.77
CA SER A 181 3.94 0.20 -22.08
C SER A 181 2.65 -0.63 -22.19
N ALA A 182 1.51 -0.02 -21.83
CA ALA A 182 0.17 -0.53 -21.96
C ALA A 182 -0.67 0.43 -22.82
N ARG A 183 -1.71 -0.06 -23.52
CA ARG A 183 -2.69 0.88 -24.10
C ARG A 183 -3.31 1.69 -22.95
N PRO A 184 -3.30 3.03 -23.03
CA PRO A 184 -3.91 3.87 -22.00
C PRO A 184 -5.36 3.43 -21.80
N ARG A 185 -5.72 3.15 -20.55
CA ARG A 185 -7.08 2.75 -20.20
C ARG A 185 -7.82 3.98 -19.68
N VAL A 186 -9.03 4.14 -20.18
CA VAL A 186 -10.05 5.00 -19.59
C VAL A 186 -10.48 4.27 -18.32
N ALA A 187 -10.26 4.88 -17.16
CA ALA A 187 -10.60 4.27 -15.88
C ALA A 187 -11.90 4.84 -15.33
N ASP A 188 -12.87 3.96 -15.11
CA ASP A 188 -14.23 4.29 -14.71
C ASP A 188 -14.33 4.36 -13.18
N TYR A 189 -13.69 5.37 -12.59
CA TYR A 189 -13.74 5.55 -11.13
C TYR A 189 -15.11 6.08 -10.70
N PRO A 190 -15.69 5.57 -9.59
CA PRO A 190 -17.04 5.91 -9.14
C PRO A 190 -17.21 7.39 -8.69
N PHE A 191 -16.13 8.17 -8.67
CA PHE A 191 -16.09 9.57 -8.26
C PHE A 191 -15.63 10.54 -9.37
N THR A 192 -15.43 10.07 -10.60
CA THR A 192 -15.00 10.91 -11.73
C THR A 192 -16.12 11.10 -12.75
N THR A 193 -16.50 12.34 -13.05
CA THR A 193 -17.41 12.66 -14.17
C THR A 193 -16.65 12.76 -15.51
N LEU A 194 -15.33 12.96 -15.46
CA LEU A 194 -14.42 12.93 -16.60
C LEU A 194 -13.42 11.80 -16.40
N TYR A 195 -13.44 10.82 -17.29
CA TYR A 195 -12.52 9.69 -17.23
C TYR A 195 -11.07 10.15 -17.46
N PRO A 196 -10.15 10.01 -16.49
CA PRO A 196 -8.77 10.39 -16.68
C PRO A 196 -8.07 9.39 -17.61
N ASN A 197 -7.15 9.89 -18.44
CA ASN A 197 -6.28 9.04 -19.25
C ASN A 197 -5.10 8.59 -18.39
N LEU A 198 -5.00 7.29 -18.11
CA LEU A 198 -3.89 6.70 -17.36
C LEU A 198 -2.94 5.94 -18.29
N GLY A 199 -1.64 6.09 -18.05
CA GLY A 199 -0.58 5.34 -18.72
C GLY A 199 0.37 4.69 -17.73
N VAL A 200 0.84 3.50 -18.08
CA VAL A 200 1.84 2.77 -17.28
C VAL A 200 3.16 2.83 -18.00
N VAL A 201 4.12 3.52 -17.42
CA VAL A 201 5.48 3.62 -17.96
C VAL A 201 6.32 2.53 -17.30
N SER A 202 7.08 1.78 -18.11
CA SER A 202 7.94 0.70 -17.63
C SER A 202 9.32 0.83 -18.26
N LEU A 203 10.36 0.96 -17.42
CA LEU A 203 11.76 1.00 -17.83
C LEU A 203 12.46 -0.35 -17.66
N GLY A 204 11.81 -1.34 -17.03
CA GLY A 204 12.40 -2.64 -16.76
C GLY A 204 11.65 -3.45 -15.70
N PRO A 205 12.16 -4.63 -15.32
CA PRO A 205 11.57 -5.45 -14.26
C PRO A 205 11.62 -4.69 -12.93
N ARG A 206 10.46 -4.54 -12.27
CA ARG A 206 10.26 -3.77 -11.01
C ARG A 206 10.58 -2.27 -11.12
N GLN A 207 10.57 -1.70 -12.34
CA GLN A 207 10.73 -0.27 -12.56
C GLN A 207 9.61 0.25 -13.44
N SER A 208 8.47 0.53 -12.82
CA SER A 208 7.30 1.11 -13.47
C SER A 208 6.71 2.23 -12.65
N PHE A 209 5.99 3.15 -13.27
CA PHE A 209 5.21 4.17 -12.57
C PHE A 209 3.98 4.53 -13.40
N VAL A 210 3.00 5.13 -12.74
CA VAL A 210 1.72 5.51 -13.36
C VAL A 210 1.68 7.00 -13.61
N ILE A 211 1.36 7.38 -14.85
CA ILE A 211 1.11 8.76 -15.25
C ILE A 211 -0.39 8.96 -15.44
N ALA A 212 -0.95 10.01 -14.83
CA ALA A 212 -2.32 10.46 -15.08
C ALA A 212 -2.34 11.78 -15.84
N ASP A 213 -3.22 11.85 -16.85
CA ASP A 213 -3.70 13.14 -17.35
C ASP A 213 -4.58 13.78 -16.28
N ILE A 214 -4.44 15.09 -16.12
CA ILE A 214 -5.26 15.90 -15.23
C ILE A 214 -6.29 16.61 -16.12
N PRO A 215 -7.45 15.98 -16.40
CA PRO A 215 -8.55 16.67 -17.04
C PRO A 215 -9.13 17.72 -16.08
N GLY A 216 -9.60 18.84 -16.62
CA GLY A 216 -10.53 19.72 -15.89
C GLY A 216 -9.91 20.78 -14.97
N LEU A 217 -8.68 21.22 -15.25
CA LEU A 217 -8.19 22.49 -14.73
C LEU A 217 -8.92 23.69 -15.45
N ILE A 218 -9.23 23.55 -16.74
CA ILE A 218 -9.73 24.70 -17.52
C ILE A 218 -11.27 24.83 -17.48
N ALA A 219 -11.73 26.03 -17.09
CA ALA A 219 -13.06 26.65 -17.28
C ALA A 219 -14.29 25.73 -17.05
N GLY A 220 -14.66 25.54 -15.78
CA GLY A 220 -15.94 24.92 -15.39
C GLY A 220 -15.92 24.11 -14.09
N ALA A 221 -14.75 23.84 -13.53
CA ALA A 221 -14.61 23.09 -12.27
C ALA A 221 -14.96 23.90 -11.01
N ALA A 222 -15.03 25.23 -11.11
CA ALA A 222 -15.39 26.11 -10.00
C ALA A 222 -16.92 26.22 -9.77
N ASP A 223 -17.74 26.07 -10.82
CA ASP A 223 -19.21 26.25 -10.73
C ASP A 223 -20.01 24.93 -10.61
N GLY A 224 -19.35 23.77 -10.65
CA GLY A 224 -20.00 22.46 -10.74
C GLY A 224 -19.63 21.48 -9.62
N ALA A 225 -20.45 21.44 -8.57
CA ALA A 225 -20.78 20.23 -7.80
C ALA A 225 -19.65 19.48 -7.05
N GLY A 226 -18.72 20.12 -6.34
CA GLY A 226 -17.90 19.46 -5.29
C GLY A 226 -17.04 18.23 -5.67
N LEU A 227 -17.01 17.87 -6.96
CA LEU A 227 -16.38 16.68 -7.54
C LEU A 227 -14.93 16.97 -7.97
N GLY A 228 -14.65 18.20 -8.43
CA GLY A 228 -13.31 18.67 -8.76
C GLY A 228 -12.38 18.68 -7.54
N THR A 229 -12.88 19.07 -6.37
CA THR A 229 -12.11 19.08 -5.12
C THR A 229 -11.66 17.67 -4.69
N ARG A 230 -12.50 16.63 -4.89
CA ARG A 230 -12.13 15.24 -4.57
C ARG A 230 -11.10 14.68 -5.56
N PHE A 231 -11.22 14.98 -6.85
CA PHE A 231 -10.22 14.59 -7.85
C PHE A 231 -8.87 15.27 -7.58
N LEU A 232 -8.89 16.58 -7.33
CA LEU A 232 -7.69 17.35 -6.98
C LEU A 232 -7.07 16.90 -5.65
N LYS A 233 -7.86 16.42 -4.68
CA LYS A 233 -7.34 15.79 -3.45
C LYS A 233 -6.64 14.45 -3.68
N HIS A 234 -7.05 13.68 -4.70
CA HIS A 234 -6.28 12.49 -5.09
C HIS A 234 -5.01 12.88 -5.87
N LEU A 235 -5.09 13.97 -6.61
CA LEU A 235 -3.98 14.54 -7.37
C LEU A 235 -2.94 15.22 -6.46
N SER A 236 -3.35 15.72 -5.30
CA SER A 236 -2.44 16.15 -4.23
C SER A 236 -1.62 14.98 -3.65
N ARG A 237 -1.92 13.73 -4.01
CA ARG A 237 -1.07 12.56 -3.72
C ARG A 237 -0.08 12.17 -4.83
N THR A 238 -0.14 12.81 -6.01
CA THR A 238 0.92 12.64 -7.03
C THR A 238 2.25 13.15 -6.50
N ARG A 239 3.35 12.52 -6.84
CA ARG A 239 4.66 12.84 -6.25
C ARG A 239 5.38 13.90 -7.09
N LEU A 240 5.05 13.97 -8.37
CA LEU A 240 5.64 14.88 -9.33
C LEU A 240 4.59 15.40 -10.31
N LEU A 241 4.69 16.68 -10.68
CA LEU A 241 3.89 17.27 -11.76
C LEU A 241 4.76 17.56 -12.99
N LEU A 242 4.32 17.10 -14.15
CA LEU A 242 4.92 17.47 -15.44
C LEU A 242 4.05 18.53 -16.10
N HIS A 243 4.62 19.72 -16.26
CA HIS A 243 3.96 20.87 -16.86
C HIS A 243 4.28 20.93 -18.36
N LEU A 244 3.33 20.48 -19.17
CA LEU A 244 3.44 20.49 -20.62
C LEU A 244 3.07 21.86 -21.18
N VAL A 245 4.01 22.45 -21.93
CA VAL A 245 3.84 23.70 -22.68
C VAL A 245 4.04 23.42 -24.16
N ASP A 246 3.11 23.90 -24.98
CA ASP A 246 3.25 23.84 -26.43
C ASP A 246 4.17 24.95 -26.91
N ILE A 247 5.33 24.59 -27.48
CA ILE A 247 6.29 25.57 -28.01
C ILE A 247 6.00 26.00 -29.45
N ALA A 248 5.11 25.28 -30.16
CA ALA A 248 4.67 25.61 -31.51
C ALA A 248 3.14 25.85 -31.57
N PRO A 249 2.61 26.84 -30.83
CA PRO A 249 1.19 27.13 -30.84
C PRO A 249 0.73 27.59 -32.24
N PHE A 250 -0.47 27.17 -32.63
CA PHE A 250 -1.13 27.69 -33.83
C PHE A 250 -1.51 29.17 -33.64
N GLU A 251 -1.62 29.90 -34.75
CA GLU A 251 -2.06 31.30 -34.75
C GLU A 251 -3.42 31.44 -34.04
N GLY A 252 -3.49 32.31 -33.02
CA GLY A 252 -4.65 32.47 -32.14
C GLY A 252 -4.63 31.65 -30.83
N SER A 253 -3.62 30.80 -30.61
CA SER A 253 -3.38 30.16 -29.30
C SER A 253 -2.45 31.01 -28.43
N PRO A 254 -2.52 30.90 -27.08
CA PRO A 254 -1.69 31.70 -26.18
C PRO A 254 -0.20 31.41 -26.39
N ALA A 255 0.64 32.43 -26.23
CA ALA A 255 2.09 32.27 -26.33
C ALA A 255 2.60 31.30 -25.24
N PRO A 256 3.72 30.58 -25.44
CA PRO A 256 4.20 29.56 -24.50
C PRO A 256 4.32 30.06 -23.04
N LEU A 257 4.73 31.32 -22.86
CA LEU A 257 4.82 31.97 -21.56
C LEU A 257 3.45 32.17 -20.90
N GLU A 258 2.45 32.59 -21.67
CA GLU A 258 1.09 32.78 -21.18
C GLU A 258 0.46 31.44 -20.81
N GLN A 259 0.67 30.40 -21.61
CA GLN A 259 0.20 29.04 -21.28
C GLN A 259 0.72 28.61 -19.91
N ALA A 260 2.02 28.80 -19.67
CA ALA A 260 2.64 28.45 -18.40
C ALA A 260 2.05 29.25 -17.24
N ARG A 261 1.87 30.57 -17.40
CA ARG A 261 1.31 31.46 -16.37
C ARG A 261 -0.14 31.13 -16.02
N ILE A 262 -0.96 30.76 -17.01
CA ILE A 262 -2.36 30.34 -16.80
C ILE A 262 -2.40 29.12 -15.88
N ILE A 263 -1.64 28.07 -16.21
CA ILE A 263 -1.59 26.84 -15.42
C ILE A 263 -1.00 27.10 -14.03
N MET A 264 0.01 27.97 -13.90
CA MET A 264 0.56 28.35 -12.59
C MET A 264 -0.47 29.03 -11.68
N HIS A 265 -1.27 29.97 -12.23
CA HIS A 265 -2.35 30.62 -11.48
C HIS A 265 -3.42 29.62 -11.06
N GLU A 266 -3.79 28.73 -11.96
CA GLU A 266 -4.75 27.67 -11.67
C GLU A 266 -4.32 26.75 -10.53
N LEU A 267 -3.11 26.23 -10.59
CA LEU A 267 -2.57 25.35 -9.55
C LEU A 267 -2.55 26.06 -8.19
N SER A 268 -2.27 27.37 -8.19
CA SER A 268 -2.29 28.19 -6.98
C SER A 268 -3.70 28.43 -6.44
N ALA A 269 -4.69 28.59 -7.32
CA ALA A 269 -6.10 28.77 -6.94
C ALA A 269 -6.72 27.49 -6.35
N HIS A 270 -6.23 26.31 -6.74
CA HIS A 270 -6.79 25.02 -6.33
C HIS A 270 -6.20 24.44 -5.04
N GLY A 271 -5.11 25.00 -4.50
CA GLY A 271 -4.59 24.66 -3.18
C GLY A 271 -3.07 24.84 -3.04
N GLU A 272 -2.63 25.25 -1.86
CA GLU A 272 -1.22 25.51 -1.54
C GLU A 272 -0.33 24.26 -1.69
N GLU A 273 -0.88 23.08 -1.40
CA GLU A 273 -0.20 21.78 -1.54
C GLU A 273 0.12 21.47 -3.02
N LEU A 274 -0.73 21.86 -3.97
CA LEU A 274 -0.48 21.68 -5.41
C LEU A 274 0.50 22.71 -5.97
N ALA A 275 0.48 23.92 -5.41
CA ALA A 275 1.37 25.01 -5.82
C ALA A 275 2.84 24.74 -5.44
N THR A 276 3.05 24.21 -4.24
CA THR A 276 4.37 23.93 -3.65
C THR A 276 5.01 22.62 -4.15
N LYS A 277 4.24 21.77 -4.82
CA LYS A 277 4.74 20.50 -5.38
C LYS A 277 5.86 20.70 -6.38
N GLU A 278 6.78 19.72 -6.38
CA GLU A 278 7.83 19.64 -7.37
C GLU A 278 7.24 19.52 -8.78
N ARG A 279 7.70 20.40 -9.65
CA ARG A 279 7.16 20.57 -11.00
C ARG A 279 8.28 20.66 -12.00
N TRP A 280 8.16 19.92 -13.08
CA TRP A 280 9.13 19.94 -14.18
C TRP A 280 8.48 20.52 -15.42
N LEU A 281 9.20 21.37 -16.14
CA LEU A 281 8.70 21.99 -17.36
C LEU A 281 9.00 21.07 -18.55
N VAL A 282 8.00 20.78 -19.36
CA VAL A 282 8.09 19.88 -20.50
C VAL A 282 7.63 20.64 -21.74
N LEU A 283 8.57 21.04 -22.57
CA LEU A 283 8.34 21.75 -23.83
C LEU A 283 8.03 20.73 -24.92
N ASN A 284 6.78 20.71 -25.40
CA ASN A 284 6.29 19.71 -26.33
C ASN A 284 6.06 20.29 -27.74
N LYS A 285 6.01 19.41 -28.75
CA LYS A 285 5.95 19.73 -30.19
C LYS A 285 7.23 20.34 -30.76
N ALA A 286 8.37 19.94 -30.24
CA ALA A 286 9.68 20.34 -30.75
C ALA A 286 9.92 19.92 -32.22
N ASP A 287 9.16 18.96 -32.75
CA ASP A 287 9.21 18.52 -34.14
C ASP A 287 8.76 19.60 -35.15
N LEU A 288 8.01 20.62 -34.69
CA LEU A 288 7.51 21.70 -35.53
C LEU A 288 8.46 22.91 -35.59
N LEU A 289 9.56 22.88 -34.84
CA LEU A 289 10.53 23.98 -34.73
C LEU A 289 11.93 23.50 -35.08
N GLU A 290 12.75 24.42 -35.56
CA GLU A 290 14.18 24.17 -35.66
C GLU A 290 14.81 24.05 -34.26
N PRO A 291 15.81 23.17 -34.04
CA PRO A 291 16.41 22.94 -32.73
C PRO A 291 16.94 24.21 -32.05
N GLU A 292 17.49 25.14 -32.83
CA GLU A 292 18.00 26.43 -32.33
C GLU A 292 16.88 27.32 -31.79
N LEU A 293 15.72 27.32 -32.46
CA LEU A 293 14.54 28.09 -32.03
C LEU A 293 13.93 27.48 -30.77
N ALA A 294 13.84 26.15 -30.69
CA ALA A 294 13.36 25.46 -29.49
C ALA A 294 14.21 25.80 -28.26
N THR A 295 15.53 25.84 -28.43
CA THR A 295 16.48 26.21 -27.35
C THR A 295 16.33 27.69 -26.95
N LYS A 296 16.11 28.60 -27.92
CA LYS A 296 15.82 30.02 -27.63
C LYS A 296 14.52 30.20 -26.85
N VAL A 297 13.47 29.47 -27.19
CA VAL A 297 12.19 29.48 -26.47
C VAL A 297 12.38 28.96 -25.04
N GLN A 298 13.17 27.89 -24.87
CA GLN A 298 13.52 27.37 -23.54
C GLN A 298 14.19 28.44 -22.67
N HIS A 299 15.23 29.10 -23.17
CA HIS A 299 15.95 30.14 -22.40
C HIS A 299 15.01 31.28 -22.01
N ARG A 300 14.21 31.79 -22.94
CA ARG A 300 13.23 32.85 -22.64
C ARG A 300 12.23 32.43 -21.57
N LEU A 301 11.70 31.21 -21.64
CA LEU A 301 10.76 30.70 -20.64
C LEU A 301 11.40 30.57 -19.26
N ILE A 302 12.65 30.12 -19.17
CA ILE A 302 13.37 29.99 -17.90
C ILE A 302 13.58 31.39 -17.28
N ASP A 303 14.03 32.35 -18.08
CA ASP A 303 14.30 33.71 -17.64
C ASP A 303 13.00 34.44 -17.22
N ASP A 304 11.96 34.39 -18.04
CA ASP A 304 10.70 35.11 -17.82
C ASP A 304 9.82 34.53 -16.71
N LEU A 305 10.01 33.25 -16.36
CA LEU A 305 9.32 32.57 -15.27
C LEU A 305 10.18 32.43 -14.00
N ASN A 306 11.45 32.84 -14.04
CA ASN A 306 12.45 32.56 -13.00
C ASN A 306 12.44 31.08 -12.60
N TRP A 307 12.37 30.17 -13.58
CA TRP A 307 12.15 28.75 -13.34
C TRP A 307 13.42 28.07 -12.82
N THR A 308 13.32 27.42 -11.65
CA THR A 308 14.44 26.74 -10.99
C THR A 308 14.41 25.21 -11.15
N GLY A 309 13.31 24.66 -11.68
CA GLY A 309 13.14 23.22 -11.86
C GLY A 309 13.73 22.69 -13.17
N PRO A 310 13.79 21.35 -13.33
CA PRO A 310 14.20 20.72 -14.58
C PRO A 310 13.32 21.12 -15.77
N VAL A 311 13.95 21.27 -16.93
CA VAL A 311 13.27 21.57 -18.21
C VAL A 311 13.67 20.54 -19.25
N PHE A 312 12.67 19.94 -19.91
CA PHE A 312 12.86 18.95 -20.96
C PHE A 312 12.21 19.42 -22.26
N ILE A 313 12.90 19.20 -23.38
CA ILE A 313 12.34 19.38 -24.72
C ILE A 313 12.00 18.01 -25.28
N ILE A 314 10.73 17.83 -25.66
CA ILE A 314 10.24 16.56 -26.20
C ILE A 314 9.36 16.78 -27.43
N SER A 315 9.17 15.70 -28.18
CA SER A 315 8.09 15.58 -29.14
C SER A 315 7.32 14.31 -28.83
N ALA A 316 6.13 14.47 -28.25
CA ALA A 316 5.26 13.35 -27.89
C ALA A 316 4.81 12.51 -29.10
N VAL A 317 4.80 13.09 -30.31
CA VAL A 317 4.38 12.39 -31.54
C VAL A 317 5.53 11.57 -32.12
N THR A 318 6.75 12.12 -32.13
CA THR A 318 7.92 11.42 -32.69
C THR A 318 8.60 10.49 -31.68
N GLY A 319 8.38 10.70 -30.37
CA GLY A 319 9.10 10.03 -29.29
C GLY A 319 10.45 10.65 -28.96
N THR A 320 10.86 11.71 -29.65
CA THR A 320 12.14 12.36 -29.39
C THR A 320 12.16 12.97 -27.99
N GLY A 321 13.17 12.63 -27.19
CA GLY A 321 13.35 13.15 -25.83
C GLY A 321 12.48 12.52 -24.75
N THR A 322 11.51 11.64 -25.10
CA THR A 322 10.61 11.03 -24.11
C THR A 322 11.33 10.03 -23.21
N ASP A 323 12.30 9.28 -23.72
CA ASP A 323 13.05 8.30 -22.94
C ASP A 323 13.92 8.96 -21.87
N ALA A 324 14.56 10.09 -22.20
CA ALA A 324 15.33 10.89 -21.26
C ALA A 324 14.45 11.47 -20.15
N LEU A 325 13.26 11.98 -20.51
CA LEU A 325 12.26 12.47 -19.55
C LEU A 325 11.82 11.34 -18.61
N VAL A 326 11.43 10.19 -19.15
CA VAL A 326 10.94 9.03 -18.38
C VAL A 326 12.03 8.47 -17.45
N GLY A 327 13.27 8.38 -17.92
CA GLY A 327 14.41 7.96 -17.11
C GLY A 327 14.69 8.90 -15.94
N ALA A 328 14.68 10.22 -16.19
CA ALA A 328 14.85 11.21 -15.15
C ALA A 328 13.71 11.17 -14.12
N VAL A 329 12.46 11.04 -14.58
CA VAL A 329 11.28 10.92 -13.71
C VAL A 329 11.42 9.69 -12.82
N MET A 330 11.78 8.53 -13.35
CA MET A 330 11.98 7.32 -12.55
C MET A 330 13.08 7.49 -11.49
N GLN A 331 14.22 8.09 -11.87
CA GLN A 331 15.28 8.40 -10.90
C GLN A 331 14.79 9.32 -9.79
N ARG A 332 13.99 10.34 -10.13
CA ARG A 332 13.42 11.25 -9.13
C ARG A 332 12.39 10.57 -8.24
N LEU A 333 11.51 9.75 -8.80
CA LEU A 333 10.52 8.98 -8.04
C LEU A 333 11.17 7.95 -7.11
N ASN A 334 12.34 7.42 -7.45
CA ASN A 334 13.11 6.56 -6.54
C ASN A 334 13.78 7.35 -5.41
N ALA A 335 14.19 8.60 -5.70
CA ALA A 335 14.87 9.46 -4.73
C ALA A 335 13.91 10.13 -3.74
N LEU A 336 12.72 10.52 -4.21
CA LEU A 336 11.61 10.86 -3.35
C LEU A 336 11.26 9.56 -2.60
N GLN A 337 11.26 9.52 -1.27
CA GLN A 337 10.65 8.39 -0.55
C GLN A 337 9.12 8.55 -0.61
N HIS A 338 8.36 7.45 -0.49
CA HIS A 338 6.90 7.49 -0.55
C HIS A 338 6.34 8.36 0.60
N PRO A 339 5.60 9.45 0.31
CA PRO A 339 4.94 10.22 1.34
C PRO A 339 3.62 9.53 1.70
N PHE A 340 3.69 8.54 2.58
CA PHE A 340 2.52 8.12 3.33
C PHE A 340 2.85 8.23 4.81
N GLU A 341 2.63 9.41 5.39
CA GLU A 341 2.45 9.54 6.83
C GLU A 341 1.03 9.05 7.14
N PRO A 342 0.86 8.04 8.02
CA PRO A 342 -0.47 7.70 8.51
C PRO A 342 -1.07 8.93 9.22
N PRO A 343 -2.40 9.15 9.13
CA PRO A 343 -3.03 10.14 10.01
C PRO A 343 -2.66 9.78 11.46
N PRO A 344 -2.44 10.77 12.35
CA PRO A 344 -2.10 10.48 13.73
C PRO A 344 -3.24 9.66 14.33
N GLU A 345 -3.01 8.37 14.52
CA GLU A 345 -3.94 7.49 15.22
C GLU A 345 -4.04 7.97 16.66
N ALA A 346 -5.27 8.11 17.13
CA ALA A 346 -5.61 8.43 18.50
C ALA A 346 -5.11 7.31 19.42
N GLU A 347 -3.88 7.42 19.89
CA GLU A 347 -3.41 6.65 21.03
C GLU A 347 -4.18 7.07 22.29
N SER A 348 -4.46 6.08 23.13
CA SER A 348 -4.88 6.16 24.55
C SER A 348 -6.39 6.24 24.86
N ALA A 349 -7.08 5.11 24.67
CA ALA A 349 -8.13 4.70 25.60
C ALA A 349 -8.17 3.18 25.73
N SER A 350 -7.38 2.64 26.67
CA SER A 350 -7.60 1.40 27.46
C SER A 350 -6.31 0.65 27.85
N GLN A 351 -5.33 1.36 28.41
CA GLN A 351 -4.35 0.75 29.32
C GLN A 351 -4.16 1.63 30.55
N THR A 352 -5.21 1.80 31.36
CA THR A 352 -5.05 2.25 32.75
C THR A 352 -6.22 1.75 33.58
N GLN A 353 -6.17 0.49 34.01
CA GLN A 353 -6.89 -0.04 35.18
C GLN A 353 -6.36 -1.45 35.43
N LEU A 354 -5.22 -1.56 36.11
CA LEU A 354 -4.75 -2.71 36.93
C LEU A 354 -3.24 -2.56 37.19
N SER A 355 -2.83 -1.47 37.82
CA SER A 355 -1.65 -1.41 38.69
C SER A 355 -1.70 -0.12 39.48
N SER A 356 -1.26 -0.17 40.74
CA SER A 356 -1.22 0.90 41.76
C SER A 356 -2.51 1.18 42.55
N SER A 357 -2.94 0.18 43.33
CA SER A 357 -3.30 0.46 44.72
C SER A 357 -2.02 0.36 45.56
N GLU A 358 -1.46 1.49 45.97
CA GLU A 358 -0.68 1.68 47.22
C GLU A 358 0.12 3.00 47.20
N ALA A 359 -0.08 3.79 48.27
CA ALA A 359 0.69 4.97 48.73
C ALA A 359 0.66 6.23 47.85
N SER A 360 0.53 7.46 48.33
CA SER A 360 0.38 8.09 49.65
C SER A 360 0.12 9.60 49.42
N ASP A 361 -0.23 10.31 50.49
CA ASP A 361 -0.20 11.77 50.75
C ASP A 361 -1.60 12.38 50.94
N ASP A 362 -2.05 12.55 52.18
CA ASP A 362 -1.69 13.57 53.19
C ASP A 362 -2.32 14.96 52.97
N THR A 363 -3.01 15.39 54.04
CA THR A 363 -3.36 16.75 54.46
C THR A 363 -4.46 17.53 53.71
N ASN A 364 -5.63 17.65 54.36
CA ASN A 364 -6.07 18.94 54.90
C ASN A 364 -7.26 18.83 55.89
N THR A 365 -6.96 19.26 57.11
CA THR A 365 -7.71 20.15 58.02
C THR A 365 -9.24 20.15 58.12
N GLU A 366 -9.62 20.10 59.40
CA GLU A 366 -10.63 20.92 60.09
C GLU A 366 -12.05 20.36 60.31
N THR A 367 -12.32 20.10 61.60
CA THR A 367 -13.54 20.35 62.39
C THR A 367 -14.87 19.78 61.84
N SER A 368 -15.70 19.09 62.61
CA SER A 368 -16.09 19.25 64.01
C SER A 368 -17.03 18.11 64.39
N THR A 369 -17.15 17.84 65.69
CA THR A 369 -18.35 17.29 66.38
C THR A 369 -18.80 15.88 65.96
N ASN A 370 -19.28 14.98 66.80
CA ASN A 370 -19.48 14.80 68.23
C ASN A 370 -20.14 13.40 68.30
N GLU A 371 -20.02 12.70 69.43
CA GLU A 371 -20.87 11.54 69.80
C GLU A 371 -20.71 10.26 68.96
N GLN A 372 -20.82 9.03 69.46
CA GLN A 372 -20.88 8.38 70.76
C GLN A 372 -21.02 6.89 70.40
N SER A 373 -20.39 5.99 71.17
CA SER A 373 -20.88 4.62 71.41
C SER A 373 -20.84 3.65 70.19
N THR A 374 -20.55 2.35 70.25
CA THR A 374 -20.40 1.36 71.31
C THR A 374 -19.75 0.13 70.64
N TRP A 375 -19.04 -0.65 71.45
CA TRP A 375 -18.69 -2.07 71.23
C TRP A 375 -19.90 -2.93 70.75
N HIS A 376 -19.80 -4.06 70.04
CA HIS A 376 -19.09 -5.33 70.30
C HIS A 376 -19.15 -6.27 69.03
N PRO A 377 -18.45 -7.42 69.00
CA PRO A 377 -18.19 -8.30 67.85
C PRO A 377 -19.00 -9.63 67.85
N LEU A 378 -18.82 -10.41 66.76
CA LEU A 378 -19.24 -11.81 66.49
C LEU A 378 -20.74 -11.95 66.13
N ASP A 379 -21.15 -12.71 65.12
CA ASP A 379 -20.67 -13.99 64.57
C ASP A 379 -20.39 -14.01 63.06
#